data_AF-A0A7X8H8Z2-F1
#
_entry.id   AF-A0A7X8H8Z2-F1
#
_cell.length_a   1.000
_cell.length_b   1.000
_cell.length_c   1.000
_cell.angle_alpha   90.00
_cell.angle_beta   90.00
_cell.angle_gamma   90.00
#
_symmetry.space_group_name_H-M   'P 1'
#
loop_
_entity.id
_entity.type
_entity.pdbx_description
1 polymer ?
#
loop_
_entity_poly.entity_id
_entity_poly.type
_entity_poly.pdbx_seq_one_letter_code
_entity_poly.pdbx_strand_id
1 'polypeptide(L)' 'MSQIQLNPFFDFCRVKVMKQSYDQEKQLVTMTIHPDERYDPVCHHCQQKVTEIHSYHERTVRD' A
#
# COMPACT_ATOMS: atom_id res chain seq x y z
N MET A 1 -13.29 22.29 1.77
CA MET A 1 -13.84 20.95 1.41
C MET A 1 -13.50 20.02 2.55
N SER A 2 -14.50 19.44 3.21
CA SER A 2 -14.28 18.49 4.31
C SER A 2 -13.64 17.22 3.74
N GLN A 3 -12.39 17.00 4.06
CA GLN A 3 -11.64 15.82 3.65
C GLN A 3 -12.14 14.64 4.47
N ILE A 4 -12.99 13.80 3.88
CA ILE A 4 -13.49 12.59 4.53
C ILE A 4 -12.26 11.76 4.94
N GLN A 5 -12.09 11.53 6.25
CA GLN A 5 -11.03 10.65 6.73
C GLN A 5 -11.43 9.22 6.45
N LEU A 6 -10.67 8.55 5.58
CA LEU A 6 -10.96 7.19 5.15
C LEU A 6 -10.37 6.13 6.08
N ASN A 7 -9.38 6.50 6.90
CA ASN A 7 -8.69 5.61 7.84
C ASN A 7 -9.66 4.82 8.74
N PRO A 8 -10.76 5.38 9.28
CA PRO A 8 -11.68 4.63 10.15
C PRO A 8 -12.48 3.53 9.43
N PHE A 9 -12.55 3.54 8.09
CA PHE A 9 -13.29 2.54 7.32
C PHE A 9 -12.48 1.27 7.04
N PHE A 10 -11.18 1.27 7.36
CA PHE A 10 -10.31 0.12 7.15
C PHE A 10 -9.61 -0.23 8.44
N ASP A 11 -9.78 -1.47 8.91
CA ASP A 11 -9.05 -2.00 10.06
C ASP A 11 -7.52 -2.08 9.80
N PHE A 12 -7.12 -1.91 8.54
CA PHE A 12 -5.73 -1.98 8.09
C PHE A 12 -5.42 -0.89 7.06
N CYS A 13 -4.31 -0.17 7.24
CA CYS A 13 -3.77 0.81 6.26
C CYS A 13 -3.14 0.17 5.01
N ARG A 14 -3.62 -1.03 4.64
CA ARG A 14 -3.02 -1.91 3.62
C ARG A 14 -3.77 -1.87 2.29
N VAL A 15 -4.27 -0.71 1.94
CA VAL A 15 -5.16 -0.53 0.79
C VAL A 15 -4.77 0.71 -0.01
N LYS A 16 -4.93 0.62 -1.32
CA LYS A 16 -4.73 1.73 -2.26
C LYS A 16 -6.07 2.13 -2.87
N VAL A 17 -6.40 3.41 -2.74
CA VAL A 17 -7.54 4.02 -3.45
C VAL A 17 -7.16 4.16 -4.92
N MET A 18 -7.87 3.46 -5.79
CA MET A 18 -7.63 3.51 -7.23
C MET A 18 -8.48 4.59 -7.91
N LYS A 19 -9.72 4.75 -7.46
CA LYS A 19 -10.67 5.73 -8.00
C LYS A 19 -11.62 6.22 -6.91
N GLN A 20 -12.02 7.48 -7.03
CA GLN A 20 -13.06 8.10 -6.22
C GLN A 20 -13.96 8.92 -7.14
N SER A 21 -15.27 8.77 -6.98
CA SER A 21 -16.28 9.56 -7.68
C SER A 21 -17.36 10.02 -6.71
N TYR A 22 -17.88 11.21 -6.92
CA TYR A 22 -19.00 11.75 -6.16
C TYR A 22 -20.22 11.92 -7.08
N ASP A 23 -21.33 11.30 -6.69
CA ASP A 23 -22.64 11.48 -7.31
C ASP A 23 -23.42 12.51 -6.47
N GLN A 24 -23.55 13.72 -7.02
CA GLN A 24 -24.20 14.85 -6.34
C GLN A 24 -25.72 14.68 -6.24
N GLU A 25 -26.35 14.00 -7.20
CA GLU A 25 -27.80 13.76 -7.17
C GLU A 25 -28.16 12.75 -6.08
N LYS A 26 -27.35 11.70 -5.92
CA LYS A 26 -27.57 10.66 -4.92
C LYS A 26 -26.88 10.93 -3.59
N GLN A 27 -26.10 12.01 -3.49
CA GLN A 27 -25.25 12.32 -2.34
C GLN A 27 -24.36 11.13 -1.93
N LEU A 28 -23.86 10.39 -2.93
CA LEU A 28 -23.09 9.16 -2.73
C LEU A 28 -21.64 9.35 -3.18
N VAL A 29 -20.72 8.82 -2.38
CA VAL A 29 -19.31 8.71 -2.75
C VAL A 29 -19.03 7.25 -3.06
N THR A 30 -18.58 6.98 -4.29
CA THR A 30 -18.17 5.64 -4.71
C THR A 30 -16.65 5.60 -4.80
N MET A 31 -16.07 4.53 -4.24
CA MET A 31 -14.62 4.34 -4.23
C MET A 31 -14.26 2.93 -4.69
N THR A 32 -13.20 2.84 -5.47
CA THR A 32 -12.60 1.55 -5.85
C THR A 32 -11.28 1.42 -5.10
N ILE A 33 -11.18 0.40 -4.26
CA ILE A 33 -10.04 0.16 -3.39
C ILE A 33 -9.46 -1.21 -3.71
N HIS A 34 -8.12 -1.30 -3.76
CA HIS A 34 -7.40 -2.55 -3.93
C HIS A 34 -6.47 -2.82 -2.74
N PRO A 35 -6.19 -4.08 -2.39
CA PRO A 35 -5.11 -4.42 -1.46
C PRO A 35 -3.79 -3.83 -1.96
N ASP A 36 -2.99 -3.28 -1.06
CA ASP A 36 -1.64 -2.84 -1.39
C ASP A 36 -0.68 -4.03 -1.34
N GLU A 37 -0.43 -4.70 -2.47
CA GLU A 37 0.38 -5.93 -2.55
C GLU A 37 1.89 -5.76 -2.27
N ARG A 38 2.32 -4.62 -1.71
CA ARG A 38 3.71 -4.35 -1.33
C ARG A 38 4.24 -5.19 -0.16
N TYR A 39 3.45 -6.14 0.37
CA TYR A 39 3.88 -7.08 1.41
C TYR A 39 4.76 -8.21 0.90
N ASP A 40 4.92 -8.35 -0.42
CA ASP A 40 5.86 -9.30 -1.01
C ASP A 40 7.21 -8.60 -1.18
N PRO A 41 8.13 -8.67 -0.21
CA PRO A 41 9.46 -8.11 -0.41
C PRO A 41 10.11 -8.80 -1.61
N VAL A 42 10.78 -7.99 -2.43
CA VAL A 42 11.58 -8.49 -3.54
C VAL A 42 13.03 -8.48 -3.10
N CYS A 43 13.71 -9.61 -3.29
CA CYS A 43 15.13 -9.72 -3.02
C CYS A 43 15.92 -8.73 -3.90
N HIS A 44 16.76 -7.90 -3.28
CA HIS A 44 17.61 -6.95 -4.02
C HIS A 44 18.59 -7.64 -4.98
N HIS A 45 19.07 -8.84 -4.64
CA HIS A 45 20.03 -9.61 -5.44
C HIS A 45 19.35 -10.45 -6.53
N CYS A 46 18.41 -11.31 -6.15
CA CYS A 46 17.74 -12.29 -7.02
C CYS A 46 16.55 -11.70 -7.80
N GLN A 47 16.04 -10.53 -7.41
CA GLN A 47 14.86 -9.87 -8.00
C GLN A 47 13.58 -10.73 -7.97
N GLN A 48 13.51 -11.70 -7.06
CA GLN A 48 12.35 -12.57 -6.86
C GLN A 48 11.59 -12.16 -5.60
N LYS A 49 10.27 -12.41 -5.59
CA LYS A 49 9.43 -12.29 -4.38
C LYS A 49 9.93 -13.30 -3.34
N VAL A 50 10.13 -12.84 -2.10
CA VAL A 50 10.60 -13.66 -0.98
C VAL A 50 9.66 -13.49 0.21
N THR A 51 9.57 -14.52 1.05
CA THR A 51 8.81 -14.48 2.31
C THR A 51 9.73 -14.45 3.54
N GLU A 52 11.03 -14.66 3.34
CA GLU A 52 12.03 -14.78 4.40
C GLU A 52 13.37 -14.15 3.98
N ILE A 53 14.23 -13.89 4.96
CA ILE A 53 15.59 -13.40 4.73
C ILE A 53 16.45 -14.56 4.22
N HIS A 54 16.95 -14.45 2.99
CA HIS A 54 17.75 -15.51 2.37
C HIS A 54 19.28 -15.28 2.43
N SER A 55 19.73 -14.06 2.77
CA SER A 55 21.16 -13.79 3.02
C SER A 55 21.38 -12.58 3.94
N TYR A 56 22.48 -12.61 4.68
CA TYR A 56 22.98 -11.49 5.48
C TYR A 56 24.32 -11.03 4.90
N HIS A 57 24.53 -9.72 4.82
CA HIS A 57 25.77 -9.13 4.33
C HIS A 57 26.24 -8.04 5.28
N GLU A 58 27.47 -8.15 5.75
CA GLU A 58 28.15 -7.08 6.47
C GLU A 58 28.96 -6.26 5.49
N ARG A 59 28.92 -4.93 5.64
CA ARG A 59 29.80 -4.02 4.89
C ARG A 59 30.30 -2.92 5.80
N THR A 60 31.58 -2.63 5.70
CA THR A 60 32.17 -1.46 6.35
C THR A 60 31.96 -0.25 5.45
N VAL A 61 31.16 0.71 5.90
CA VAL A 61 30.96 1.98 5.19
C VAL A 61 32.01 2.98 5.71
N ARG A 62 32.77 3.58 4.80
CA ARG A 62 33.67 4.72 5.10
C ARG A 62 33.02 6.00 4.58
N ASP A 63 33.29 7.10 5.28
CA ASP A 63 32.82 8.45 5.00
C ASP A 63 33.46 9.06 3.73
#